data_AF-A0A2V9TDG9-F1
#
_entry.id   AF-A0A2V9TDG9-F1
#
_cell.length_a   1.000
_cell.length_b   1.000
_cell.length_c   1.000
_cell.angle_alpha   90.00
_cell.angle_beta   90.00
_cell.angle_gamma   90.00
#
_symmetry.space_group_name_H-M   'P 1'
#
loop_
_entity.id
_entity.type
_entity.pdbx_description
1 polymer ?
#
loop_
_entity_poly.entity_id
_entity_poly.type
_entity_poly.pdbx_seq_one_letter_code
_entity_poly.pdbx_strand_id
1 'polypeptide(L)'
;MNTARQLLPGVPWFDVPDPASPDLDELAHRFHLHELQIEDTRHRPQRAKVDEYGIYLFAVLKHLHAGDKPLFDDFDVFLGSDFLITVHQGDAPLLAKVCQRVQENHVERLDRILYLLMDLIVDEYLTHLDNSAETIGGWPTLRPPYPKTTEGAPSFAVSKGWEARNSIPHQLCITLAFTHPISL
;
A
#
# COMPACT_ATOMS: atom_id res chain seq x y z
N MET A 1 1.64 -13.96 -24.62
CA MET A 1 2.83 -13.08 -24.56
C MET A 1 3.20 -13.04 -23.10
N ASN A 2 4.46 -13.31 -22.76
CA ASN A 2 4.95 -13.34 -21.38
C ASN A 2 5.16 -11.88 -20.93
N THR A 3 4.29 -11.39 -20.07
CA THR A 3 4.25 -10.05 -19.46
C THR A 3 4.94 -10.01 -18.10
N ALA A 4 5.02 -11.16 -17.41
CA ALA A 4 5.79 -11.27 -16.19
C ALA A 4 7.28 -11.08 -16.48
N ARG A 5 7.93 -10.26 -15.67
CA ARG A 5 9.35 -9.92 -15.81
C ARG A 5 10.09 -10.13 -14.51
N GLN A 6 11.30 -10.67 -14.60
CA GLN A 6 12.21 -10.69 -13.47
C GLN A 6 12.96 -9.35 -13.42
N LEU A 7 12.82 -8.62 -12.32
CA LEU A 7 13.31 -7.24 -12.25
C LEU A 7 14.83 -7.12 -12.02
N LEU A 8 15.41 -8.10 -11.33
CA LEU A 8 16.82 -8.11 -10.97
C LEU A 8 17.44 -9.50 -11.22
N PRO A 9 18.63 -9.59 -11.84
CA PRO A 9 19.32 -10.86 -12.04
C PRO A 9 19.64 -11.53 -10.70
N GLY A 10 19.34 -12.82 -10.56
CA GLY A 10 19.67 -13.61 -9.36
C GLY A 10 18.75 -13.37 -8.15
N VAL A 11 17.86 -12.38 -8.20
CA VAL A 11 16.84 -12.14 -7.17
C VAL A 11 15.51 -12.74 -7.66
N PRO A 12 14.85 -13.63 -6.90
CA PRO A 12 13.57 -14.23 -7.30
C PRO A 12 12.41 -13.24 -7.09
N TRP A 13 12.49 -12.08 -7.76
CA TRP A 13 11.48 -11.04 -7.77
C TRP A 13 10.82 -10.96 -9.15
N PHE A 14 9.55 -11.32 -9.21
CA PHE A 14 8.71 -11.34 -10.40
C PHE A 14 7.71 -10.19 -10.37
N ASP A 15 7.62 -9.46 -11.47
CA ASP A 15 6.68 -8.36 -11.62
C ASP A 15 5.67 -8.66 -12.72
N VAL A 16 4.39 -8.48 -12.41
CA VAL A 16 3.25 -8.75 -13.29
C VAL A 16 2.48 -7.44 -13.50
N PRO A 17 2.63 -6.77 -14.66
CA PRO A 17 2.02 -5.46 -14.93
C PRO A 17 0.55 -5.53 -15.38
N ASP A 18 -0.03 -6.73 -15.44
CA ASP A 18 -1.43 -6.96 -15.78
C ASP A 18 -2.03 -8.07 -14.88
N PRO A 19 -2.97 -7.76 -13.98
CA PRO A 19 -3.63 -8.74 -13.12
C PRO A 19 -4.42 -9.81 -13.89
N ALA A 20 -4.84 -9.50 -15.12
CA ALA A 20 -5.53 -10.44 -16.00
C ALA A 20 -4.56 -11.34 -16.80
N SER A 21 -3.25 -11.14 -16.65
CA SER A 21 -2.25 -11.92 -17.36
C SER A 21 -2.29 -13.41 -16.97
N PRO A 22 -2.14 -14.33 -17.94
CA PRO A 22 -1.97 -15.75 -17.66
C PRO A 22 -0.69 -16.04 -16.87
N ASP A 23 0.31 -15.15 -16.88
CA ASP A 23 1.55 -15.37 -16.13
C ASP A 23 1.30 -15.32 -14.61
N LEU A 24 0.27 -14.60 -14.16
CA LEU A 24 -0.16 -14.63 -12.76
C LEU A 24 -0.64 -16.03 -12.36
N ASP A 25 -1.38 -16.71 -13.24
CA ASP A 25 -1.85 -18.07 -13.00
C ASP A 25 -0.67 -19.06 -12.98
N GLU A 26 0.31 -18.89 -13.88
CA GLU A 26 1.54 -19.70 -13.88
C GLU A 26 2.34 -19.54 -12.59
N LEU A 27 2.52 -18.30 -12.12
CA LEU A 27 3.18 -18.00 -10.85
C LEU A 27 2.37 -18.54 -9.66
N ALA A 28 1.05 -18.41 -9.69
CA ALA A 28 0.16 -18.94 -8.66
C ALA A 28 0.30 -20.46 -8.52
N HIS A 29 0.30 -21.18 -9.64
CA HIS A 29 0.54 -22.62 -9.64
C HIS A 29 1.94 -22.98 -9.15
N ARG A 30 2.97 -22.26 -9.60
CA ARG A 30 4.37 -22.51 -9.25
C ARG A 30 4.67 -22.33 -7.76
N PHE A 31 4.10 -21.29 -7.16
CA PHE A 31 4.37 -20.91 -5.77
C PHE A 31 3.24 -21.28 -4.81
N HIS A 32 2.26 -22.05 -5.29
CA HIS A 32 1.10 -22.49 -4.51
C HIS A 32 0.34 -21.32 -3.87
N LEU A 33 0.17 -20.22 -4.62
CA LEU A 33 -0.64 -19.10 -4.19
C LEU A 33 -2.11 -19.53 -4.15
N HIS A 34 -2.81 -19.12 -3.11
CA HIS A 34 -4.18 -19.51 -2.90
C HIS A 34 -5.14 -18.73 -3.83
N GLU A 35 -6.14 -19.43 -4.37
CA GLU A 35 -6.99 -18.95 -5.46
C GLU A 35 -7.76 -17.66 -5.10
N LEU A 36 -8.20 -17.53 -3.83
CA LEU A 36 -8.90 -16.32 -3.37
C LEU A 36 -8.04 -15.05 -3.48
N GLN A 37 -6.73 -15.13 -3.30
CA GLN A 37 -5.84 -13.97 -3.41
C GLN A 37 -5.59 -13.60 -4.87
N ILE A 38 -5.59 -14.59 -5.78
CA ILE A 38 -5.56 -14.33 -7.22
C ILE A 38 -6.87 -13.67 -7.67
N GLU A 39 -7.99 -14.14 -7.13
CA GLU A 39 -9.29 -13.52 -7.34
C GLU A 39 -9.34 -12.08 -6.81
N ASP A 40 -8.85 -11.83 -5.58
CA ASP A 40 -8.74 -10.49 -5.00
C ASP A 40 -7.89 -9.55 -5.88
N THR A 41 -6.75 -10.05 -6.38
CA THR A 41 -5.81 -9.31 -7.27
C THR A 41 -6.50 -8.86 -8.57
N ARG A 42 -7.50 -9.63 -9.04
CA ARG A 42 -8.30 -9.32 -10.25
C ARG A 42 -9.52 -8.46 -9.95
N HIS A 43 -10.09 -8.54 -8.76
CA HIS A 43 -11.28 -7.77 -8.35
C HIS A 43 -10.90 -6.46 -7.66
N ARG A 44 -10.49 -5.47 -8.45
CA ARG A 44 -10.07 -4.13 -7.97
C ARG A 44 -11.25 -3.14 -7.94
N PRO A 45 -11.25 -2.11 -7.07
CA PRO A 45 -10.23 -1.79 -6.08
C PRO A 45 -10.44 -2.53 -4.75
N GLN A 46 -9.36 -3.02 -4.18
CA GLN A 46 -9.30 -3.66 -2.86
C GLN A 46 -8.98 -2.64 -1.77
N ARG A 47 -9.23 -3.00 -0.51
CA ARG A 47 -8.72 -2.22 0.63
C ARG A 47 -7.27 -2.61 0.90
N ALA A 48 -6.46 -1.63 1.31
CA ALA A 48 -5.11 -1.92 1.77
C ALA A 48 -5.17 -2.90 2.95
N LYS A 49 -4.39 -3.97 2.88
CA LYS A 49 -4.40 -5.06 3.86
C LYS A 49 -3.09 -5.84 3.81
N VAL A 50 -2.84 -6.62 4.87
CA VAL A 50 -1.77 -7.61 4.95
C VAL A 50 -2.36 -8.87 5.57
N ASP A 51 -2.34 -9.95 4.82
CA ASP A 51 -2.86 -11.26 5.20
C ASP A 51 -1.70 -12.28 5.18
N GLU A 52 -1.49 -12.99 6.29
CA GLU A 52 -0.54 -14.11 6.34
C GLU A 52 -1.24 -15.40 5.91
N TYR A 53 -0.62 -16.15 5.01
CA TYR A 53 -1.18 -17.39 4.48
C TYR A 53 -0.13 -18.51 4.43
N GLY A 54 -0.01 -19.26 5.52
CA GLY A 54 0.81 -20.46 5.61
C GLY A 54 2.29 -20.24 5.32
N ILE A 55 2.66 -20.23 4.03
CA ILE A 55 4.03 -20.14 3.52
C ILE A 55 4.36 -18.78 2.90
N TYR A 56 3.39 -17.87 2.76
CA TYR A 56 3.60 -16.55 2.17
C TYR A 56 2.73 -15.48 2.85
N LEU A 57 3.10 -14.22 2.63
CA LEU A 57 2.35 -13.03 3.00
C LEU A 57 1.72 -12.43 1.74
N PHE A 58 0.46 -12.03 1.82
CA PHE A 58 -0.24 -11.26 0.79
C PHE A 58 -0.51 -9.85 1.29
N ALA A 59 -0.01 -8.83 0.60
CA ALA A 59 -0.31 -7.44 0.89
C ALA A 59 -0.99 -6.77 -0.29
N VAL A 60 -2.02 -5.99 -0.01
CA VAL A 60 -2.57 -5.00 -0.94
C VAL A 60 -2.04 -3.66 -0.50
N LEU A 61 -1.12 -3.09 -1.27
CA LEU A 61 -0.63 -1.73 -1.07
C LEU A 61 -1.37 -0.79 -2.02
N LYS A 62 -1.25 0.50 -1.73
CA LYS A 62 -1.84 1.56 -2.54
C LYS A 62 -0.72 2.46 -2.99
N HIS A 63 -0.44 2.50 -4.28
CA HIS A 63 0.56 3.43 -4.81
C HIS A 63 -0.12 4.56 -5.56
N LEU A 64 0.59 5.68 -5.67
CA LEU A 64 0.04 6.91 -6.22
C LEU A 64 0.54 7.11 -7.65
N HIS A 65 -0.39 7.28 -8.60
CA HIS A 65 -0.02 7.73 -9.95
C HIS A 65 0.17 9.24 -9.97
N ALA A 66 1.26 9.68 -10.61
CA ALA A 66 1.50 11.09 -10.88
C ALA A 66 0.51 11.60 -11.94
N GLY A 67 -0.32 12.58 -11.59
CA GLY A 67 -1.29 13.22 -12.48
C GLY A 67 -1.97 14.42 -11.83
N ASP A 68 -2.85 15.12 -12.56
CA ASP A 68 -3.57 16.31 -12.07
C ASP A 68 -4.44 16.03 -10.84
N LYS A 69 -4.86 14.78 -10.66
CA LYS A 69 -5.55 14.29 -9.47
C LYS A 69 -4.86 13.03 -8.96
N PRO A 70 -4.70 12.88 -7.63
CA PRO A 70 -4.16 11.66 -7.07
C PRO A 70 -5.08 10.48 -7.40
N LEU A 71 -4.54 9.50 -8.14
CA LEU A 71 -5.20 8.22 -8.37
C LEU A 71 -4.46 7.15 -7.56
N PHE A 72 -5.20 6.48 -6.68
CA PHE A 72 -4.70 5.36 -5.89
C PHE A 72 -5.03 4.06 -6.59
N ASP A 73 -4.01 3.32 -6.96
CA ASP A 73 -4.15 2.01 -7.58
C ASP A 73 -3.61 0.89 -6.69
N ASP A 74 -4.17 -0.30 -6.90
CA ASP A 74 -3.83 -1.51 -6.16
C ASP A 74 -2.45 -2.00 -6.59
N PHE A 75 -1.58 -2.19 -5.59
CA PHE A 75 -0.28 -2.80 -5.77
C PHE A 75 -0.20 -4.04 -4.89
N ASP A 76 -0.48 -5.18 -5.49
CA ASP A 76 -0.56 -6.45 -4.78
C ASP A 76 0.84 -7.07 -4.66
N VAL A 77 1.13 -7.65 -3.51
CA VAL A 77 2.43 -8.25 -3.21
C VAL A 77 2.23 -9.62 -2.59
N PHE A 78 2.94 -10.61 -3.13
CA PHE A 78 3.10 -11.92 -2.51
C PHE A 78 4.56 -12.10 -2.10
N LEU A 79 4.81 -12.31 -0.82
CA LEU A 79 6.15 -12.53 -0.27
C LEU A 79 6.23 -13.92 0.37
N GLY A 80 6.98 -14.83 -0.25
CA GLY A 80 7.36 -16.11 0.32
C GLY A 80 8.81 -16.10 0.84
N SER A 81 9.28 -17.24 1.33
CA SER A 81 10.67 -17.39 1.78
C SER A 81 11.70 -17.26 0.66
N ASP A 82 11.31 -17.55 -0.57
CA ASP A 82 12.17 -17.69 -1.74
C ASP A 82 11.61 -16.99 -2.99
N PHE A 83 10.52 -16.22 -2.86
CA PHE A 83 9.97 -15.43 -3.95
C PHE A 83 9.34 -14.12 -3.46
N LEU A 84 9.39 -13.12 -4.35
CA LEU A 84 8.61 -11.90 -4.25
C LEU A 84 7.86 -11.72 -5.57
N ILE A 85 6.54 -11.55 -5.52
CA ILE A 85 5.72 -11.27 -6.69
C ILE A 85 5.02 -9.94 -6.48
N THR A 86 5.12 -9.04 -7.43
CA THR A 86 4.39 -7.78 -7.45
C THR A 86 3.39 -7.79 -8.60
N VAL A 87 2.16 -7.37 -8.34
CA VAL A 87 1.08 -7.31 -9.34
C VAL A 87 0.43 -5.94 -9.33
N HIS A 88 0.43 -5.26 -10.47
CA HIS A 88 -0.12 -3.92 -10.61
C HIS A 88 -0.76 -3.77 -11.98
N GLN A 89 -1.55 -2.72 -12.16
CA GLN A 89 -2.19 -2.42 -13.44
C GLN A 89 -1.37 -1.35 -14.18
N GLY A 90 -0.78 -1.71 -15.31
CA GLY A 90 -0.06 -0.77 -16.17
C GLY A 90 1.37 -0.52 -15.71
N ASP A 91 1.79 0.74 -15.75
CA ASP A 91 3.16 1.11 -15.40
C ASP A 91 3.30 1.41 -13.91
N ALA A 92 4.33 0.84 -13.28
CA ALA A 92 4.74 1.16 -11.90
C ALA A 92 6.16 1.76 -11.88
N PRO A 93 6.32 3.08 -12.08
CA PRO A 93 7.62 3.76 -12.04
C PRO A 93 8.38 3.59 -10.71
N LEU A 94 7.65 3.36 -9.61
CA LEU A 94 8.23 3.10 -8.30
C LEU A 94 9.17 1.87 -8.31
N LEU A 95 8.88 0.85 -9.14
CA LEU A 95 9.69 -0.36 -9.22
C LEU A 95 11.11 -0.06 -9.68
N ALA A 96 11.27 0.85 -10.65
CA ALA A 96 12.60 1.25 -11.13
C ALA A 96 13.42 1.91 -10.00
N LYS A 97 12.78 2.76 -9.20
CA LYS A 97 13.43 3.42 -8.04
C LYS A 97 13.83 2.40 -6.97
N VAL A 98 12.96 1.42 -6.68
CA VAL A 98 13.28 0.36 -5.72
C VAL A 98 14.41 -0.52 -6.23
N CYS A 99 14.38 -0.94 -7.50
CA CYS A 99 15.46 -1.72 -8.11
C CYS A 99 16.81 -1.00 -8.00
N GLN A 100 16.84 0.31 -8.27
CA GLN A 100 18.04 1.12 -8.11
C GLN A 100 18.54 1.09 -6.66
N ARG A 101 17.66 1.36 -5.67
CA ARG A 101 18.02 1.32 -4.24
C ARG A 101 18.52 -0.07 -3.83
N VAL A 102 17.92 -1.14 -4.33
CA VAL A 102 18.32 -2.52 -4.06
C VAL A 102 19.73 -2.80 -4.58
N GLN A 103 20.05 -2.37 -5.80
CA GLN A 103 21.37 -2.53 -6.39
C GLN A 103 22.44 -1.71 -5.66
N GLU A 104 22.17 -0.44 -5.35
CA GLU A 104 23.10 0.44 -4.64
C GLU A 104 23.44 -0.09 -3.24
N ASN A 105 22.44 -0.60 -2.52
CA ASN A 105 22.60 -1.11 -1.16
C ASN A 105 22.91 -2.61 -1.08
N HIS A 106 23.08 -3.28 -2.23
CA HIS A 106 23.36 -4.73 -2.31
C HIS A 106 22.36 -5.58 -1.50
N VAL A 107 21.06 -5.28 -1.64
CA VAL A 107 20.00 -5.95 -0.88
C VAL A 107 19.60 -7.25 -1.58
N GLU A 108 19.87 -8.39 -0.95
CA GLU A 108 19.52 -9.70 -1.50
C GLU A 108 18.26 -10.30 -0.85
N ARG A 109 17.92 -9.84 0.35
CA ARG A 109 16.80 -10.33 1.15
C ARG A 109 15.46 -9.79 0.65
N LEU A 110 14.55 -10.68 0.28
CA LEU A 110 13.24 -10.33 -0.29
C LEU A 110 12.36 -9.49 0.66
N ASP A 111 12.38 -9.81 1.95
CA ASP A 111 11.66 -9.04 2.97
C ASP A 111 12.20 -7.60 3.10
N ARG A 112 13.50 -7.41 2.87
CA ARG A 112 14.11 -6.07 2.80
C ARG A 112 13.73 -5.33 1.53
N ILE A 113 13.55 -6.03 0.40
CA ILE A 113 13.05 -5.43 -0.84
C ILE A 113 11.62 -4.94 -0.65
N LEU A 114 10.75 -5.75 -0.02
CA LEU A 114 9.40 -5.32 0.33
C LEU A 114 9.41 -4.09 1.25
N TYR A 115 10.28 -4.07 2.25
CA TYR A 115 10.45 -2.90 3.12
C TYR A 115 10.79 -1.63 2.31
N LEU A 116 11.75 -1.72 1.37
CA LEU A 116 12.12 -0.57 0.52
C LEU A 116 10.97 -0.12 -0.40
N LEU A 117 10.17 -1.08 -0.88
CA LEU A 117 8.98 -0.79 -1.68
C LEU A 117 7.93 -0.04 -0.84
N MET A 118 7.66 -0.50 0.37
CA MET A 118 6.73 0.15 1.30
C MET A 118 7.21 1.55 1.70
N ASP A 119 8.50 1.70 2.01
CA ASP A 119 9.14 2.98 2.34
C ASP A 119 8.93 4.01 1.21
N LEU A 120 9.18 3.59 -0.04
CA LEU A 120 8.97 4.45 -1.20
C LEU A 120 7.50 4.83 -1.40
N ILE A 121 6.58 3.89 -1.18
CA ILE A 121 5.14 4.17 -1.25
C ILE A 121 4.74 5.17 -0.17
N VAL A 122 5.24 5.03 1.07
CA VAL A 122 5.01 5.98 2.17
C VAL A 122 5.54 7.37 1.81
N ASP A 123 6.74 7.46 1.24
CA ASP A 123 7.33 8.73 0.77
C ASP A 123 6.44 9.43 -0.26
N GLU A 124 5.84 8.67 -1.19
CA GLU A 124 4.89 9.19 -2.18
C GLU A 124 3.64 9.79 -1.51
N TYR A 125 3.12 9.15 -0.46
CA TYR A 125 2.01 9.70 0.34
C TYR A 125 2.37 11.00 1.05
N LEU A 126 3.50 11.01 1.75
CA LEU A 126 3.93 12.19 2.51
C LEU A 126 4.13 13.39 1.59
N THR A 127 4.81 13.18 0.47
CA THR A 127 5.00 14.22 -0.56
C THR A 127 3.66 14.76 -1.07
N HIS A 128 2.68 13.89 -1.31
CA HIS A 128 1.37 14.31 -1.78
C HIS A 128 0.56 15.07 -0.72
N LEU A 129 0.64 14.65 0.55
CA LEU A 129 -0.03 15.31 1.67
C LEU A 129 0.55 16.70 1.92
N ASP A 130 1.87 16.87 1.86
CA ASP A 130 2.54 18.15 2.02
C ASP A 130 2.12 19.15 0.92
N ASN A 131 2.10 18.71 -0.34
CA ASN A 131 1.62 19.53 -1.46
C ASN A 131 0.13 19.89 -1.33
N SER A 132 -0.69 19.00 -0.77
CA SER A 132 -2.11 19.24 -0.57
C SER A 132 -2.39 20.19 0.60
N ALA A 133 -1.55 20.17 1.64
CA ALA A 133 -1.68 21.03 2.81
C ALA A 133 -1.51 22.53 2.46
N GLU A 134 -0.68 22.85 1.47
CA GLU A 134 -0.55 24.21 0.95
C GLU A 134 -1.85 24.74 0.32
N THR A 135 -2.67 23.86 -0.26
CA THR A 135 -3.99 24.21 -0.82
C THR A 135 -5.05 24.40 0.28
N ILE A 136 -4.82 23.84 1.48
CA ILE A 136 -5.77 23.93 2.61
C ILE A 136 -5.60 25.25 3.40
N GLY A 137 -4.55 26.04 3.15
CA GLY A 137 -4.31 27.34 3.79
C GLY A 137 -5.40 28.41 3.57
N GLY A 138 -6.36 28.17 2.67
CA GLY A 138 -7.52 29.04 2.44
C GLY A 138 -8.82 28.63 3.14
N TRP A 139 -8.85 27.51 3.89
CA TRP A 139 -10.07 27.08 4.57
C TRP A 139 -10.25 27.88 5.87
N PRO A 140 -11.43 28.49 6.11
CA PRO A 140 -11.71 29.05 7.41
C PRO A 140 -11.53 27.94 8.43
N THR A 141 -10.84 28.24 9.53
CA THR A 141 -10.69 27.32 10.66
C THR A 141 -12.08 26.93 11.15
N LEU A 142 -12.63 25.85 10.61
CA LEU A 142 -13.81 25.18 11.13
C LEU A 142 -13.36 24.44 12.40
N ARG A 143 -12.98 25.22 13.43
CA ARG A 143 -13.26 24.82 14.80
C ARG A 143 -14.79 24.82 14.86
N PRO A 144 -15.47 23.66 14.95
CA PRO A 144 -16.84 23.71 15.42
C PRO A 144 -16.79 24.45 16.77
N PRO A 145 -17.72 25.37 17.06
CA PRO A 145 -17.77 25.98 18.38
C PRO A 145 -17.97 24.82 19.35
N TYR A 146 -16.92 24.46 20.09
CA TYR A 146 -17.08 23.57 21.23
C TYR A 146 -17.95 24.37 22.19
N PRO A 147 -19.18 23.94 22.50
CA PRO A 147 -19.96 24.65 23.50
C PRO A 147 -19.13 24.61 24.77
N LYS A 148 -18.86 25.79 25.35
CA LYS A 148 -18.28 25.83 26.69
C LYS A 148 -19.26 25.08 27.57
N THR A 149 -18.82 23.94 28.11
CA THR A 149 -19.59 23.19 29.09
C THR A 149 -19.90 24.14 30.24
N THR A 150 -21.15 24.62 30.29
CA THR A 150 -21.74 25.05 31.54
C THR A 150 -21.74 23.82 32.44
N GLU A 151 -21.08 23.94 33.58
CA GLU A 151 -20.95 22.91 34.61
C GLU A 151 -22.29 22.21 34.85
N GLY A 152 -22.32 20.87 34.72
CA GLY A 152 -23.42 20.04 35.25
C GLY A 152 -24.28 19.22 34.29
N ALA A 153 -23.74 18.56 33.25
CA ALA A 153 -24.50 17.55 32.48
C ALA A 153 -23.71 16.24 32.27
N PRO A 154 -24.37 15.06 32.30
CA PRO A 154 -23.72 13.77 32.52
C PRO A 154 -23.00 13.19 31.28
N SER A 155 -21.98 12.38 31.56
CA SER A 155 -20.94 11.79 30.69
C SER A 155 -21.40 10.86 29.54
N PHE A 156 -22.64 10.90 29.07
CA PHE A 156 -23.16 9.94 28.10
C PHE A 156 -23.85 10.61 26.90
N ALA A 157 -23.07 11.29 26.05
CA ALA A 157 -23.53 11.68 24.72
C ALA A 157 -22.37 11.87 23.73
N VAL A 158 -21.48 10.87 23.65
CA VAL A 158 -20.49 10.76 22.57
C VAL A 158 -20.76 9.45 21.84
N SER A 159 -21.84 9.36 21.06
CA SER A 159 -22.03 8.17 20.21
C SER A 159 -22.78 8.39 18.89
N LYS A 160 -23.20 9.61 18.54
CA LYS A 160 -24.04 9.83 17.34
C LYS A 160 -23.47 10.83 16.32
N GLY A 161 -22.18 11.12 16.37
CA GLY A 161 -21.52 12.08 15.46
C GLY A 161 -20.29 11.55 14.70
N TRP A 162 -19.89 10.29 14.91
CA TRP A 162 -18.66 9.74 14.33
C TRP A 162 -18.86 9.10 12.94
N GLU A 163 -20.11 8.85 12.53
CA GLU A 163 -20.44 8.14 11.29
C GLU A 163 -20.27 8.97 10.01
N ALA A 164 -19.98 10.28 10.10
CA ALA A 164 -19.92 11.18 8.93
C ALA A 164 -18.53 11.74 8.59
N ARG A 165 -17.45 11.28 9.24
CA ARG A 165 -16.10 11.83 9.07
C ARG A 165 -15.03 10.75 8.84
N ASN A 166 -15.22 9.94 7.80
CA ASN A 166 -14.12 9.17 7.20
C ASN A 166 -13.43 10.03 6.12
N SER A 167 -12.41 10.78 6.51
CA SER A 167 -11.46 11.39 5.56
C SER A 167 -10.00 11.25 5.97
N ILE A 168 -9.71 10.45 7.00
CA ILE A 168 -8.44 9.72 7.04
C ILE A 168 -8.80 8.33 6.53
N PRO A 169 -8.42 7.95 5.30
CA PRO A 169 -8.73 6.61 4.83
C PRO A 169 -8.07 5.64 5.81
N HIS A 170 -8.81 4.61 6.23
CA HIS A 170 -8.30 3.48 7.04
C HIS A 170 -6.96 2.92 6.49
N GLN A 171 -6.70 3.18 5.21
CA GLN A 171 -5.47 2.90 4.44
C GLN A 171 -4.23 3.62 5.01
N LEU A 172 -4.34 4.85 5.49
CA LEU A 172 -3.23 5.60 6.09
C LEU A 172 -2.77 4.96 7.41
N CYS A 173 -3.68 4.36 8.18
CA CYS A 173 -3.33 3.70 9.45
C CYS A 173 -2.52 2.42 9.25
N ILE A 174 -2.80 1.60 8.22
CA ILE A 174 -2.04 0.36 7.96
C ILE A 174 -0.64 0.70 7.45
N THR A 175 -0.52 1.68 6.55
CA THR A 175 0.76 2.15 6.02
C THR A 175 1.63 2.84 7.08
N LEU A 176 1.03 3.64 7.98
CA LEU A 176 1.77 4.29 9.08
C LEU A 176 2.11 3.34 10.24
N ALA A 177 1.37 2.26 10.46
CA ALA A 177 1.63 1.31 11.55
C ALA A 177 3.01 0.62 11.46
N PHE A 178 3.65 0.60 10.29
CA PHE A 178 4.97 -0.02 10.07
C PHE A 178 6.16 0.95 10.21
N THR A 179 5.92 2.23 10.53
CA THR A 179 6.98 3.24 10.68
C THR A 179 7.60 3.31 12.07
N HIS A 180 7.16 2.49 13.03
CA HIS A 180 7.83 2.39 14.33
C HIS A 180 8.90 1.29 14.28
N PRO A 181 10.17 1.60 14.60
CA PRO A 181 11.20 0.58 14.69
C PRO A 181 10.82 -0.40 15.81
N ILE A 182 10.80 -1.69 15.49
CA ILE A 182 10.90 -2.74 16.50
C ILE A 182 12.28 -2.58 17.13
N SER A 183 12.35 -1.85 18.24
CA SER A 183 13.50 -1.91 19.14
C SER A 183 13.58 -3.35 19.66
N LEU A 184 14.64 -4.05 19.26
CA LEU A 184 15.13 -5.25 19.94
C LEU A 184 15.50 -4.94 21.39
#